data_AF-A0AAN7M6A8-F1
#
_entry.id   AF-A0AAN7M6A8-F1
#
_cell.length_a   1.000
_cell.length_b   1.000
_cell.length_c   1.000
_cell.angle_alpha   90.00
_cell.angle_beta   90.00
_cell.angle_gamma   90.00
#
_symmetry.space_group_name_H-M   'P 1'
#
loop_
_entity.id
_entity.type
_entity.pdbx_description
1 polymer ?
#
loop_
_entity_poly.entity_id
_entity_poly.type
_entity_poly.pdbx_seq_one_letter_code
_entity_poly.pdbx_strand_id
1 'polypeptide(L)'
;MVFTPCSSRNLSSLLLKHSLSFFCNLKVDELDKTITVAARDPALYGINELELEKRRRWTSAAQTQVGAVKKALVSGKELSISGPTNANGMRRELLRLPDSHQTDRSNHYHDNDDFISSESDRQLLLMKQQDEELDLLSASVERIGGIGLTIHDELSAQDKIIDDLGSEMDSTSNRLDFVQKKVAMVMKKASAKGQFMMILFLLVLFIILFILVFFT
;
A
#
# COMPACT_ATOMS: atom_id res chain seq x y z
N MET A 1 21.56 4.46 -37.71
CA MET A 1 21.37 3.89 -36.37
C MET A 1 20.08 4.46 -35.83
N VAL A 2 18.95 3.76 -36.05
CA VAL A 2 17.61 4.27 -35.69
C VAL A 2 17.29 3.74 -34.29
N PHE A 3 17.28 4.64 -33.31
CA PHE A 3 16.80 4.33 -31.96
C PHE A 3 15.27 4.25 -32.00
N THR A 4 14.75 3.06 -31.74
CA THR A 4 13.33 2.76 -31.56
C THR A 4 12.79 3.39 -30.27
N PRO A 5 11.72 4.22 -30.30
CA PRO A 5 11.08 4.72 -29.10
C PRO A 5 9.97 3.74 -28.67
N CYS A 6 10.32 2.51 -28.26
CA CYS A 6 9.34 1.51 -27.83
C CYS A 6 9.50 1.05 -26.36
N SER A 7 10.30 1.77 -25.56
CA SER A 7 10.65 1.32 -24.19
C SER A 7 9.86 1.99 -23.05
N SER A 8 9.31 3.20 -23.26
CA SER A 8 8.80 4.01 -22.13
C SER A 8 7.44 3.54 -21.57
N ARG A 9 6.47 3.17 -22.43
CA ARG A 9 5.14 2.71 -21.99
C ARG A 9 5.19 1.38 -21.24
N ASN A 10 6.09 0.49 -21.65
CA ASN A 10 6.34 -0.76 -20.94
C ASN A 10 6.96 -0.50 -19.56
N LEU A 11 7.90 0.45 -19.44
CA LEU A 11 8.52 0.80 -18.16
C LEU A 11 7.51 1.35 -17.15
N SER A 12 6.65 2.30 -17.52
CA SER A 12 5.65 2.86 -16.59
C SER A 12 4.66 1.80 -16.11
N SER A 13 4.19 0.93 -17.01
CA SER A 13 3.30 -0.19 -16.63
C SER A 13 4.00 -1.23 -15.75
N LEU A 14 5.29 -1.48 -15.98
CA LEU A 14 6.10 -2.41 -15.21
C LEU A 14 6.39 -1.85 -13.80
N LEU A 15 6.70 -0.56 -13.70
CA LEU A 15 6.89 0.14 -12.42
C LEU A 15 5.62 0.17 -11.60
N LEU A 16 4.46 0.42 -12.24
CA LEU A 16 3.17 0.39 -11.55
C LEU A 16 2.85 -1.01 -11.02
N LYS A 17 3.05 -2.05 -11.84
CA LYS A 17 2.86 -3.46 -11.46
C LYS A 17 3.78 -3.87 -10.30
N HIS A 18 5.04 -3.44 -10.35
CA HIS A 18 6.02 -3.75 -9.31
C HIS A 18 5.71 -3.01 -7.99
N SER A 19 5.34 -1.73 -8.06
CA SER A 19 4.94 -0.93 -6.91
C SER A 19 3.68 -1.49 -6.23
N LEU A 20 2.65 -1.84 -7.02
CA LEU A 20 1.42 -2.43 -6.50
C LEU A 20 1.67 -3.81 -5.87
N SER A 21 2.49 -4.65 -6.51
CA SER A 21 2.89 -5.95 -5.96
C SER A 21 3.64 -5.78 -4.63
N PHE A 22 4.59 -4.84 -4.55
CA PHE A 22 5.33 -4.54 -3.33
C PHE A 22 4.40 -4.07 -2.20
N PHE A 23 3.48 -3.16 -2.49
CA PHE A 23 2.53 -2.64 -1.52
C PHE A 23 1.58 -3.72 -0.98
N CYS A 24 1.08 -4.60 -1.85
CA CYS A 24 0.24 -5.72 -1.43
C CYS A 24 0.99 -6.70 -0.52
N ASN A 25 2.26 -7.00 -0.80
CA ASN A 25 3.07 -7.86 0.07
C ASN A 25 3.29 -7.20 1.45
N LEU A 26 3.65 -5.92 1.46
CA LEU A 26 3.88 -5.17 2.71
C LEU A 26 2.64 -5.15 3.61
N LYS A 27 1.46 -4.90 3.04
CA LYS A 27 0.19 -4.90 3.77
C LYS A 27 -0.16 -6.27 4.38
N VAL A 28 0.08 -7.34 3.62
CA VAL A 28 -0.21 -8.70 4.09
C VAL A 28 0.78 -9.11 5.20
N ASP A 29 2.06 -8.74 5.07
CA ASP A 29 3.09 -8.98 6.10
C ASP A 29 2.82 -8.18 7.39
N GLU A 30 2.32 -6.96 7.27
CA GLU A 30 1.92 -6.14 8.43
C GLU A 30 0.76 -6.79 9.19
N LEU A 31 -0.26 -7.26 8.47
CA LEU A 31 -1.41 -7.93 9.07
C LEU A 31 -1.03 -9.23 9.78
N ASP A 32 -0.08 -10.00 9.23
CA ASP A 32 0.44 -11.21 9.85
C ASP A 32 1.14 -10.92 11.19
N LYS A 33 1.89 -9.81 11.27
CA LYS A 33 2.52 -9.34 12.52
C LYS A 33 1.46 -8.94 13.54
N THR A 34 0.41 -8.23 13.13
CA THR A 34 -0.70 -7.84 14.02
C THR A 34 -1.42 -9.06 14.58
N ILE A 35 -1.67 -10.08 13.75
CA ILE A 35 -2.27 -11.35 14.18
C ILE A 35 -1.35 -12.09 15.15
N THR A 36 -0.03 -12.08 14.91
CA THR A 36 0.94 -12.71 15.81
C THR A 36 1.00 -12.02 17.19
N VAL A 37 0.90 -10.69 17.24
CA VAL A 37 0.84 -9.94 18.50
C VAL A 37 -0.49 -10.19 19.22
N ALA A 38 -1.61 -10.16 18.48
CA ALA A 38 -2.93 -10.45 19.04
C ALA A 38 -3.05 -11.89 19.56
N ALA A 39 -2.36 -12.85 18.94
CA ALA A 39 -2.32 -14.24 19.38
C ALA A 39 -1.57 -14.46 20.70
N ARG A 40 -0.67 -13.54 21.09
CA ARG A 40 0.10 -13.67 22.35
C ARG A 40 -0.72 -13.34 23.59
N ASP A 41 -1.67 -12.42 23.48
CA ASP A 41 -2.59 -12.10 24.56
C ASP A 41 -4.00 -11.81 24.00
N PRO A 42 -4.78 -12.86 23.68
CA PRO A 42 -6.11 -12.71 23.10
C PRO A 42 -7.11 -12.02 24.04
N ALA A 43 -6.92 -12.20 25.36
CA ALA A 43 -7.80 -11.66 26.39
C ALA A 43 -7.70 -10.13 26.50
N LEU A 44 -6.52 -9.56 26.26
CA LEU A 44 -6.29 -8.11 26.22
C LEU A 44 -7.09 -7.41 25.09
N TYR A 45 -7.33 -8.11 23.98
CA TYR A 45 -8.03 -7.58 22.81
C TYR A 45 -9.47 -8.07 22.66
N GLY A 46 -9.97 -8.90 23.58
CA GLY A 46 -11.33 -9.46 23.53
C GLY A 46 -11.58 -10.36 22.30
N ILE A 47 -10.53 -10.96 21.73
CA ILE A 47 -10.63 -11.78 20.51
C ILE A 47 -10.72 -13.26 20.91
N ASN A 48 -11.71 -13.96 20.37
CA ASN A 48 -11.90 -15.39 20.60
C ASN A 48 -10.97 -16.25 19.72
N GLU A 49 -10.55 -17.42 20.20
CA GLU A 49 -9.67 -18.36 19.46
C GLU A 49 -10.21 -18.71 18.06
N LEU A 50 -11.53 -18.91 17.95
CA LEU A 50 -12.21 -19.19 16.68
C LEU A 50 -12.14 -18.03 15.68
N GLU A 51 -12.03 -16.79 16.17
CA GLU A 51 -11.86 -15.62 15.32
C GLU A 51 -10.41 -15.46 14.88
N LEU A 52 -9.46 -15.75 15.78
CA LEU A 52 -8.04 -15.76 15.49
C LEU A 52 -7.70 -16.80 14.40
N GLU A 53 -8.28 -18.00 14.47
CA GLU A 53 -8.12 -19.02 13.43
C GLU A 53 -8.68 -18.59 12.07
N LYS A 54 -9.84 -17.92 12.06
CA LYS A 54 -10.41 -17.35 10.82
C LYS A 54 -9.47 -16.32 10.20
N ARG A 55 -8.94 -15.40 11.02
CA ARG A 55 -7.98 -14.38 10.58
C ARG A 55 -6.69 -15.02 10.06
N ARG A 56 -6.17 -16.05 10.73
CA ARG A 56 -4.98 -16.80 10.29
C ARG A 56 -5.19 -17.49 8.94
N ARG A 57 -6.34 -18.15 8.75
CA ARG A 57 -6.71 -18.79 7.48
C ARG A 57 -6.83 -17.77 6.35
N TRP A 58 -7.49 -16.64 6.60
CA TRP A 58 -7.61 -15.57 5.61
C TRP A 58 -6.25 -14.99 5.22
N THR A 59 -5.39 -14.70 6.19
CA THR A 59 -4.03 -14.17 5.93
C THR A 59 -3.18 -15.14 5.12
N SER A 60 -3.25 -16.45 5.41
CA SER A 60 -2.55 -17.48 4.61
C SER A 60 -3.08 -17.57 3.16
N ALA A 61 -4.40 -17.43 2.97
CA ALA A 61 -5.01 -17.40 1.64
C ALA A 61 -4.62 -16.13 0.87
N ALA A 62 -4.57 -14.98 1.55
CA ALA A 62 -4.13 -13.71 0.98
C ALA A 62 -2.65 -13.75 0.55
N GLN A 63 -1.75 -14.31 1.38
CA GLN A 63 -0.34 -14.52 1.01
C GLN A 63 -0.21 -15.39 -0.23
N THR A 64 -1.02 -16.46 -0.34
CA THR A 64 -1.01 -17.35 -1.50
C THR A 64 -1.47 -16.63 -2.77
N GLN A 65 -2.53 -15.81 -2.69
CA GLN A 65 -3.03 -15.03 -3.82
C GLN A 65 -2.05 -13.93 -4.26
N VAL A 66 -1.47 -13.18 -3.31
CA VAL A 66 -0.45 -12.16 -3.62
C VAL A 66 0.80 -12.79 -4.21
N GLY A 67 1.21 -13.97 -3.74
CA GLY A 67 2.29 -14.76 -4.32
C GLY A 67 1.99 -15.23 -5.76
N ALA A 68 0.76 -15.66 -6.04
CA ALA A 68 0.32 -16.05 -7.38
C ALA A 68 0.30 -14.84 -8.33
N VAL A 69 -0.22 -13.70 -7.89
CA VAL A 69 -0.22 -12.44 -8.67
C VAL A 69 1.21 -11.97 -8.92
N LYS A 70 2.09 -12.00 -7.91
CA LYS A 70 3.52 -11.69 -8.07
C LYS A 70 4.19 -12.59 -9.12
N LYS A 71 3.92 -13.90 -9.08
CA LYS A 71 4.44 -14.84 -10.09
C LYS A 71 3.88 -14.53 -11.48
N ALA A 72 2.59 -14.25 -11.61
CA ALA A 72 1.99 -13.88 -12.90
C ALA A 72 2.54 -12.56 -13.46
N LEU A 73 2.81 -11.57 -12.60
CA LEU A 73 3.37 -10.27 -13.00
C LEU A 73 4.86 -10.37 -13.38
N VAL A 74 5.63 -11.21 -12.68
CA VAL A 74 7.05 -11.47 -12.98
C VAL A 74 7.20 -12.38 -14.21
N SER A 75 6.27 -13.33 -14.40
CA SER A 75 6.29 -14.29 -15.51
C SER A 75 5.63 -13.78 -16.80
N GLY A 76 5.14 -12.53 -16.82
CA GLY A 76 4.55 -11.86 -17.99
C GLY A 76 5.52 -11.56 -19.15
N LYS A 77 6.65 -12.26 -19.22
CA LYS A 77 7.61 -12.22 -20.34
C LYS A 77 7.85 -13.59 -21.02
N GLU A 78 7.17 -14.68 -20.66
CA GLU A 78 7.39 -15.99 -21.34
C GLU A 78 6.13 -16.89 -21.42
N LEU A 79 4.98 -16.37 -21.81
CA LEU A 79 3.86 -17.24 -22.20
C LEU A 79 3.17 -16.76 -23.46
N SER A 80 3.92 -16.72 -24.56
CA SER A 80 3.37 -16.76 -25.91
C SER A 80 4.40 -17.20 -26.97
N ILE A 81 5.25 -18.21 -26.70
CA ILE A 81 5.95 -18.97 -27.77
C ILE A 81 6.13 -20.42 -27.30
N SER A 82 5.06 -21.20 -27.35
CA SER A 82 5.13 -22.67 -27.36
C SER A 82 3.88 -23.24 -28.04
N GLY A 83 3.71 -22.87 -29.31
CA GLY A 83 2.86 -23.56 -30.28
C GLY A 83 3.69 -23.79 -31.56
N PRO A 84 3.71 -25.00 -32.15
CA PRO A 84 4.67 -25.35 -33.19
C PRO A 84 4.12 -24.99 -34.56
N THR A 85 4.65 -23.97 -35.22
CA THR A 85 4.40 -23.78 -36.65
C THR A 85 5.66 -23.34 -37.38
N ASN A 86 6.20 -24.31 -38.11
CA ASN A 86 7.07 -24.13 -39.26
C ASN A 86 6.62 -22.95 -40.14
N ALA A 87 7.49 -21.95 -40.30
CA ALA A 87 7.69 -21.15 -41.51
C ALA A 87 8.42 -19.88 -41.07
N ASN A 88 9.69 -19.75 -41.44
CA ASN A 88 10.32 -18.49 -41.90
C ASN A 88 11.83 -18.69 -42.08
N GLY A 89 12.17 -19.67 -42.92
CA GLY A 89 13.45 -19.74 -43.62
C GLY A 89 13.54 -18.79 -44.82
N MET A 90 12.72 -17.72 -44.88
CA MET A 90 12.60 -16.86 -46.07
C MET A 90 13.30 -15.49 -45.93
N ARG A 91 14.02 -15.23 -44.82
CA ARG A 91 14.67 -13.92 -44.56
C ARG A 91 16.09 -13.78 -45.11
N ARG A 92 16.53 -14.65 -46.04
CA ARG A 92 17.91 -14.60 -46.55
C ARG A 92 18.07 -14.39 -48.06
N GLU A 93 16.98 -14.31 -48.82
CA GLU A 93 17.05 -14.15 -50.29
C GLU A 93 16.92 -12.69 -50.78
N LEU A 94 16.55 -11.72 -49.93
CA LEU A 94 16.34 -10.32 -50.37
C LEU A 94 17.62 -9.46 -50.54
N LEU A 95 18.79 -10.09 -50.64
CA LEU A 95 20.06 -9.39 -50.95
C LEU A 95 20.78 -9.92 -52.20
N ARG A 96 20.15 -10.79 -53.01
CA ARG A 96 20.69 -11.18 -54.32
C ARG A 96 20.06 -10.34 -55.43
N LEU A 97 20.83 -9.38 -55.92
CA LEU A 97 20.63 -8.77 -57.24
C LEU A 97 20.79 -9.84 -58.34
N PRO A 98 19.89 -9.90 -59.34
CA PRO A 98 20.25 -10.29 -60.69
C PRO A 98 20.15 -9.09 -61.62
N ASP A 99 21.27 -8.79 -62.23
CA ASP A 99 21.44 -7.86 -63.36
C ASP A 99 20.95 -8.57 -64.64
N SER A 100 19.94 -8.05 -65.33
CA SER A 100 19.76 -8.22 -66.79
C SER A 100 18.55 -7.45 -67.36
N HIS A 101 18.87 -6.48 -68.22
CA HIS A 101 18.20 -6.07 -69.46
C HIS A 101 16.65 -6.03 -69.57
N GLN A 102 16.18 -4.78 -69.76
CA GLN A 102 15.23 -4.31 -70.77
C GLN A 102 13.75 -4.75 -70.76
N THR A 103 12.92 -3.71 -70.93
CA THR A 103 11.54 -3.61 -71.43
C THR A 103 10.39 -3.51 -70.43
N ASP A 104 9.58 -2.49 -70.71
CA ASP A 104 8.22 -2.19 -70.23
C ASP A 104 8.08 -1.19 -69.07
N ARG A 105 7.94 0.08 -69.45
CA ARG A 105 7.88 1.25 -68.57
C ARG A 105 6.45 1.79 -68.39
N SER A 106 5.43 1.00 -68.72
CA SER A 106 4.02 1.43 -68.74
C SER A 106 3.12 0.83 -67.64
N ASN A 107 3.55 -0.23 -66.95
CA ASN A 107 2.79 -0.90 -65.88
C ASN A 107 3.17 -0.49 -64.44
N HIS A 108 4.15 0.38 -64.26
CA HIS A 108 4.69 0.69 -62.93
C HIS A 108 3.86 1.71 -62.12
N TYR A 109 2.93 2.44 -62.74
CA TYR A 109 2.13 3.45 -62.04
C TYR A 109 0.88 2.86 -61.37
N HIS A 110 0.21 1.86 -61.97
CA HIS A 110 -0.97 1.23 -61.37
C HIS A 110 -0.65 0.38 -60.14
N ASP A 111 0.52 -0.26 -60.10
CA ASP A 111 0.95 -1.11 -58.98
C ASP A 111 1.32 -0.29 -57.72
N ASN A 112 1.76 0.97 -57.93
CA ASN A 112 2.01 1.90 -56.83
C ASN A 112 0.71 2.44 -56.23
N ASP A 113 -0.30 2.76 -57.05
CA ASP A 113 -1.57 3.29 -56.55
C ASP A 113 -2.33 2.26 -55.69
N ASP A 114 -2.33 0.97 -56.06
CA ASP A 114 -2.98 -0.09 -55.29
C ASP A 114 -2.24 -0.37 -53.95
N PHE A 115 -0.91 -0.26 -53.96
CA PHE A 115 -0.09 -0.33 -52.75
C PHE A 115 -0.32 0.88 -51.82
N ILE A 116 -0.40 2.10 -52.36
CA ILE A 116 -0.68 3.31 -51.57
C ILE A 116 -2.10 3.27 -50.99
N SER A 117 -3.08 2.80 -51.77
CA SER A 117 -4.47 2.65 -51.34
C SER A 117 -4.59 1.69 -50.16
N SER A 118 -3.98 0.51 -50.28
CA SER A 118 -4.00 -0.51 -49.23
C SER A 118 -3.24 -0.11 -47.95
N GLU A 119 -2.15 0.66 -48.06
CA GLU A 119 -1.46 1.27 -46.90
C GLU A 119 -2.35 2.32 -46.21
N SER A 120 -3.05 3.16 -46.99
CA SER A 120 -3.92 4.22 -46.45
C SER A 120 -5.10 3.66 -45.65
N ASP A 121 -5.74 2.59 -46.14
CA ASP A 121 -6.81 1.89 -45.43
C ASP A 121 -6.31 1.25 -44.13
N ARG A 122 -5.08 0.73 -44.16
CA ARG A 122 -4.45 0.13 -42.98
C ARG A 122 -4.10 1.19 -41.93
N GLN A 123 -3.67 2.37 -42.35
CA GLN A 123 -3.43 3.52 -41.46
C GLN A 123 -4.75 4.07 -40.87
N LEU A 124 -5.84 4.10 -41.64
CA LEU A 124 -7.15 4.53 -41.18
C LEU A 124 -7.70 3.63 -40.06
N LEU A 125 -7.54 2.31 -40.21
CA LEU A 125 -7.95 1.34 -39.18
C LEU A 125 -7.14 1.49 -37.89
N LEU A 126 -5.84 1.78 -38.00
CA LEU A 126 -4.98 2.04 -36.86
C LEU A 126 -5.32 3.35 -36.15
N MET A 127 -5.66 4.42 -36.89
CA MET A 127 -6.13 5.67 -36.30
C MET A 127 -7.46 5.50 -35.57
N LYS A 128 -8.41 4.74 -36.13
CA LYS A 128 -9.69 4.44 -35.45
C LYS A 128 -9.51 3.69 -34.14
N GLN A 129 -8.61 2.70 -34.12
CA GLN A 129 -8.29 1.96 -32.89
C GLN A 129 -7.66 2.87 -31.83
N GLN A 130 -6.82 3.83 -32.25
CA GLN A 130 -6.19 4.79 -31.33
C GLN A 130 -7.19 5.79 -30.75
N ASP A 131 -8.16 6.25 -31.54
CA ASP A 131 -9.21 7.16 -31.03
C ASP A 131 -10.08 6.45 -29.97
N GLU A 132 -10.42 5.17 -30.18
CA GLU A 132 -11.17 4.39 -29.19
C GLU A 132 -10.38 4.16 -27.89
N GLU A 133 -9.06 3.95 -27.99
CA GLU A 133 -8.17 3.87 -26.83
C GLU A 133 -8.05 5.21 -26.06
N LEU A 134 -8.04 6.35 -26.76
CA LEU A 134 -8.00 7.67 -26.14
C LEU A 134 -9.29 8.02 -25.40
N ASP A 135 -10.44 7.59 -25.91
CA ASP A 135 -11.72 7.83 -25.24
C ASP A 135 -11.83 7.04 -23.94
N LEU A 136 -11.36 5.77 -23.94
CA LEU A 136 -11.23 4.97 -22.73
C LEU A 136 -10.24 5.57 -21.73
N LEU A 137 -9.15 6.17 -22.23
CA LEU A 137 -8.18 6.87 -21.39
C LEU A 137 -8.80 8.13 -20.76
N SER A 138 -9.55 8.91 -21.54
CA SER A 138 -10.28 10.10 -21.09
C SER A 138 -11.26 9.75 -19.97
N ALA A 139 -12.10 8.72 -20.16
CA ALA A 139 -13.02 8.22 -19.15
C ALA A 139 -12.30 7.73 -17.88
N SER A 140 -11.11 7.15 -18.03
CA SER A 140 -10.28 6.72 -16.89
C SER A 140 -9.68 7.91 -16.13
N VAL A 141 -9.27 8.97 -16.82
CA VAL A 141 -8.76 10.21 -16.22
C VAL A 141 -9.87 10.95 -15.47
N GLU A 142 -11.08 11.01 -16.02
CA GLU A 142 -12.24 11.61 -15.36
C GLU A 142 -12.58 10.87 -14.05
N ARG A 143 -12.56 9.54 -14.08
CA ARG A 143 -12.75 8.71 -12.88
C ARG A 143 -11.66 8.95 -11.82
N ILE A 144 -10.40 9.04 -12.25
CA ILE A 144 -9.27 9.34 -11.35
C ILE A 144 -9.42 10.74 -10.75
N GLY A 145 -9.89 11.72 -11.53
CA GLY A 145 -10.21 13.07 -11.06
C GLY A 145 -11.28 13.06 -9.95
N GLY A 146 -12.35 12.30 -10.13
CA GLY A 146 -13.40 12.14 -9.11
C GLY A 146 -12.90 11.49 -7.82
N ILE A 147 -12.02 10.47 -7.93
CA ILE A 147 -11.37 9.85 -6.77
C ILE A 147 -10.44 10.86 -6.07
N GLY A 148 -9.71 11.68 -6.84
CA GLY A 148 -8.83 12.73 -6.29
C GLY A 148 -9.58 13.77 -5.45
N LEU A 149 -10.77 14.19 -5.88
CA LEU A 149 -11.65 15.07 -5.10
C LEU A 149 -12.12 14.39 -3.81
N THR A 150 -12.50 13.12 -3.89
CA THR A 150 -12.93 12.36 -2.70
C THR A 150 -11.80 12.22 -1.67
N ILE A 151 -10.57 11.99 -2.13
CA ILE A 151 -9.38 11.94 -1.26
C ILE A 151 -9.14 13.31 -0.61
N HIS A 152 -9.31 14.40 -1.36
CA HIS A 152 -9.14 15.75 -0.81
C HIS A 152 -10.15 16.04 0.30
N ASP A 153 -11.43 15.69 0.10
CA ASP A 153 -12.48 15.87 1.09
C ASP A 153 -12.21 15.04 2.36
N GLU A 154 -11.76 13.79 2.20
CA GLU A 154 -11.37 12.92 3.31
C GLU A 154 -10.15 13.45 4.07
N LEU A 155 -9.14 13.98 3.38
CA LEU A 155 -7.99 14.63 4.00
C LEU A 155 -8.41 15.88 4.78
N SER A 156 -9.33 16.69 4.25
CA SER A 156 -9.88 17.85 4.95
C SER A 156 -10.71 17.45 6.18
N ALA A 157 -11.43 16.33 6.11
CA ALA A 157 -12.13 15.77 7.26
C ALA A 157 -11.15 15.28 8.34
N GLN A 158 -10.06 14.62 7.94
CA GLN A 158 -9.02 14.15 8.86
C GLN A 158 -8.27 15.30 9.53
N ASP A 159 -8.03 16.42 8.85
CA ASP A 159 -7.42 17.61 9.45
C ASP A 159 -8.22 18.13 10.66
N LYS A 160 -9.55 18.13 10.55
CA LYS A 160 -10.45 18.46 11.67
C LYS A 160 -10.39 17.46 12.82
N ILE A 161 -10.29 16.17 12.51
CA ILE A 161 -10.19 15.12 13.54
C ILE A 161 -8.85 15.23 14.28
N ILE A 162 -7.77 15.59 13.59
CA ILE A 162 -6.45 15.80 14.20
C ILE A 162 -6.48 17.01 15.13
N ASP A 163 -7.13 18.11 14.74
CA ASP A 163 -7.29 19.29 15.58
C ASP A 163 -8.09 18.97 16.86
N ASP A 164 -9.19 18.22 16.72
CA ASP A 164 -10.01 17.77 17.86
C ASP A 164 -9.22 16.86 18.81
N LEU A 165 -8.46 15.90 18.26
CA LEU A 165 -7.53 15.05 19.02
C LEU A 165 -6.45 15.87 19.74
N GLY A 166 -5.93 16.92 19.11
CA GLY A 166 -5.00 17.87 19.73
C GLY A 166 -5.62 18.55 20.94
N SER A 167 -6.86 19.03 20.79
CA SER A 167 -7.60 19.68 21.88
C SER A 167 -7.90 18.71 23.05
N GLU A 168 -8.26 17.46 22.75
CA GLU A 168 -8.48 16.43 23.76
C GLU A 168 -7.18 16.05 24.48
N MET A 169 -6.06 15.98 23.75
CA MET A 169 -4.74 15.73 24.30
C MET A 169 -4.31 16.85 25.26
N ASP A 170 -4.51 18.11 24.89
CA ASP A 170 -4.25 19.26 25.76
C ASP A 170 -5.11 19.21 27.03
N SER A 171 -6.39 18.85 26.90
CA SER A 171 -7.28 18.67 28.05
C SER A 171 -6.79 17.55 28.98
N THR A 172 -6.28 16.45 28.41
CA THR A 172 -5.74 15.31 29.15
C THR A 172 -4.43 15.68 29.83
N SER A 173 -3.56 16.43 29.15
CA SER A 173 -2.31 16.97 29.70
C SER A 173 -2.59 17.86 30.91
N ASN A 174 -3.58 18.75 30.82
CA ASN A 174 -3.98 19.61 31.93
C ASN A 174 -4.53 18.81 33.13
N ARG A 175 -5.31 17.75 32.87
CA ARG A 175 -5.80 16.82 33.91
C ARG A 175 -4.64 16.07 34.57
N LEU A 176 -3.69 15.59 33.77
CA LEU A 176 -2.50 14.89 34.27
C LEU A 176 -1.62 15.82 35.12
N ASP A 177 -1.40 17.07 34.71
CA ASP A 177 -0.66 18.06 35.51
C ASP A 177 -1.36 18.32 36.86
N PHE A 178 -2.70 18.40 36.87
CA PHE A 178 -3.45 18.52 38.12
C PHE A 178 -3.32 17.29 39.03
N VAL A 179 -3.37 16.09 38.45
CA VAL A 179 -3.14 14.83 39.19
C VAL A 179 -1.73 14.79 39.75
N GLN A 180 -0.72 15.16 38.95
CA GLN A 180 0.67 15.22 39.36
C GLN A 180 0.87 16.21 40.52
N LYS A 181 0.26 17.40 40.44
CA LYS A 181 0.26 18.39 41.53
C LYS A 181 -0.42 17.86 42.80
N LYS A 182 -1.54 17.14 42.67
CA LYS A 182 -2.21 16.49 43.81
C LYS A 182 -1.34 15.43 44.46
N VAL A 183 -0.70 14.56 43.68
CA VAL A 183 0.24 13.54 44.18
C VAL A 183 1.40 14.21 44.90
N ALA A 184 2.01 15.25 44.30
CA ALA A 184 3.08 16.02 44.94
C ALA A 184 2.63 16.67 46.26
N MET A 185 1.41 17.21 46.32
CA MET A 185 0.83 17.75 47.56
C MET A 185 0.60 16.68 48.62
N VAL A 186 0.10 15.50 48.24
CA VAL A 186 -0.10 14.37 49.17
C VAL A 186 1.24 13.90 49.72
N MET A 187 2.27 13.77 48.88
CA MET A 187 3.63 13.44 49.32
C MET A 187 4.16 14.47 50.31
N LYS A 188 3.99 15.77 50.02
CA LYS A 188 4.41 16.85 50.94
C LYS A 188 3.63 16.83 52.27
N LYS A 189 2.32 16.55 52.23
CA LYS A 189 1.47 16.53 53.43
C LYS A 189 1.73 15.29 54.31
N ALA A 190 2.09 14.16 53.70
CA ALA A 190 2.50 12.95 54.40
C ALA A 190 3.91 13.08 55.04
N SER A 191 4.80 13.89 54.45
CA SER A 191 6.24 13.85 54.74
C SER A 191 6.71 14.38 56.09
N ALA A 192 5.90 15.09 56.88
CA ALA A 192 6.38 15.59 58.18
C ALA A 192 5.27 15.66 59.23
N LYS A 193 4.26 16.50 59.04
CA LYS A 193 3.24 16.75 60.08
C LYS A 193 2.44 15.49 60.45
N GLY A 194 2.10 14.65 59.48
CA GLY A 194 1.40 13.38 59.73
C GLY A 194 2.26 12.36 60.47
N GLN A 195 3.52 12.21 60.04
CA GLN A 195 4.48 11.31 60.71
C GLN A 195 4.80 11.75 62.14
N PHE A 196 5.00 13.05 62.38
CA PHE A 196 5.21 13.56 63.75
C PHE A 196 3.99 13.34 64.65
N MET A 197 2.76 13.52 64.13
CA MET A 197 1.54 13.22 64.89
C MET A 197 1.39 11.73 65.19
N MET A 198 1.75 10.86 64.24
CA MET A 198 1.77 9.41 64.43
C MET A 198 2.80 8.98 65.49
N ILE A 199 4.03 9.50 65.42
CA ILE A 199 5.08 9.26 66.42
C ILE A 199 4.63 9.73 67.81
N LEU A 200 4.04 10.93 67.92
CA LEU A 200 3.57 11.48 69.20
C LEU A 200 2.50 10.60 69.83
N PHE A 201 1.52 10.15 69.04
CA PHE A 201 0.46 9.25 69.50
C PHE A 201 1.03 7.91 69.98
N LEU A 202 1.96 7.30 69.22
CA LEU A 202 2.63 6.06 69.62
C LEU A 202 3.41 6.23 70.94
N LEU A 203 4.09 7.36 71.13
CA LEU A 203 4.86 7.65 72.34
C LEU A 203 3.95 7.76 73.57
N VAL A 204 2.83 8.47 73.46
CA VAL A 204 1.86 8.60 74.57
C VAL A 204 1.30 7.23 74.94
N LEU A 205 0.91 6.42 73.95
CA LEU A 205 0.41 5.07 74.18
C LEU A 205 1.46 4.18 74.86
N PHE A 206 2.73 4.29 74.46
CA PHE A 206 3.83 3.58 75.10
C PHE A 206 4.02 3.98 76.57
N ILE A 207 3.96 5.29 76.89
CA ILE A 207 4.06 5.78 78.28
C ILE A 207 2.92 5.22 79.13
N ILE A 208 1.69 5.22 78.63
CA ILE A 208 0.52 4.67 79.34
C ILE A 208 0.74 3.18 79.63
N LEU A 209 1.17 2.41 78.63
CA LEU A 209 1.42 0.98 78.78
C LEU A 209 2.55 0.70 79.77
N PHE A 210 3.63 1.50 79.72
CA PHE A 210 4.75 1.40 80.66
C PHE A 210 4.30 1.66 82.09
N ILE A 211 3.54 2.73 82.35
CA ILE A 211 3.00 3.03 83.68
C ILE A 211 2.11 1.89 84.14
N LEU A 212 1.20 1.41 83.29
CA LEU A 212 0.27 0.33 83.64
C LEU A 212 1.00 -0.96 84.02
N VAL A 213 2.08 -1.31 83.31
CA VAL A 213 2.90 -2.50 83.58
C VAL A 213 3.78 -2.37 84.82
N PHE A 214 4.30 -1.18 85.12
CA PHE A 214 5.14 -0.96 86.31
C PHE A 214 4.31 -0.75 87.60
N PHE A 215 3.08 -0.25 87.49
CA PHE A 215 2.16 -0.06 88.62
C PHE A 215 1.23 -1.26 88.88
N THR A 216 1.10 -2.17 87.91
CA THR A 216 0.49 -3.50 88.08
C THR A 216 1.53 -4.47 88.60
#